data_AF-A0A0H4BC59-F1
#
_entry.id   AF-A0A0H4BC59-F1
#
_cell.length_a   1.000
_cell.length_b   1.000
_cell.length_c   1.000
_cell.angle_alpha   90.00
_cell.angle_beta   90.00
_cell.angle_gamma   90.00
#
_symmetry.space_group_name_H-M   'P 1'
#
loop_
_entity.id
_entity.type
_entity.pdbx_description
1 polymer ?
#
loop_
_entity_poly.entity_id
_entity_poly.type
_entity_poly.pdbx_seq_one_letter_code
_entity_poly.pdbx_strand_id
1 'polypeptide(L)' 'MTVGELVLETLSTGVITEDEVTWLTNHLQTFSRPEEAAAIRLGRLMDEGQVNLGCRVSERWLHHREVLVDWIEPLGRHR' A
#
# COMPACT_ATOMS: atom_id res chain seq x y z
N MET A 1 -7.83 11.47 0.94
CA MET A 1 -6.44 11.26 0.51
C MET A 1 -6.10 12.33 -0.50
N THR A 2 -5.02 13.07 -0.25
CA THR A 2 -4.44 14.03 -1.19
C THR A 2 -3.26 13.38 -1.92
N VAL A 3 -2.80 13.98 -3.03
CA VAL A 3 -1.59 13.51 -3.72
C VAL A 3 -0.37 13.54 -2.78
N GLY A 4 -0.25 14.59 -1.97
CA GLY A 4 0.84 14.73 -1.01
C GLY A 4 0.88 13.61 0.03
N GLU A 5 -0.27 13.28 0.62
CA GLU A 5 -0.38 12.17 1.59
C GLU A 5 0.02 10.83 0.95
N LEU A 6 -0.52 10.53 -0.23
CA LEU A 6 -0.23 9.29 -0.95
C LEU A 6 1.27 9.18 -1.28
N VAL A 7 1.86 10.26 -1.79
CA VAL A 7 3.28 10.28 -2.17
C VAL A 7 4.16 10.09 -0.93
N LEU A 8 3.87 10.79 0.18
CA LEU A 8 4.65 10.64 1.41
C LEU A 8 4.55 9.22 1.97
N GLU A 9 3.35 8.65 2.03
CA GLU A 9 3.14 7.30 2.52
C GLU A 9 3.84 6.26 1.64
N THR A 10 3.74 6.42 0.32
CA THR A 10 4.40 5.54 -0.65
C THR A 10 5.92 5.61 -0.54
N LEU A 11 6.49 6.81 -0.38
CA LEU A 11 7.93 6.98 -0.22
C LEU A 11 8.44 6.46 1.13
N SER A 12 7.62 6.55 2.18
CA SER A 12 7.94 6.03 3.51
C SER A 12 7.95 4.51 3.54
N THR A 13 6.97 3.87 2.90
CA THR A 13 6.77 2.42 2.94
C THR A 13 7.44 1.67 1.79
N GLY A 14 7.73 2.36 0.68
CA GLY A 14 8.13 1.75 -0.59
C GLY A 14 6.99 0.99 -1.29
N VAL A 15 5.73 1.14 -0.82
CA VAL A 15 4.58 0.40 -1.31
C VAL A 15 3.46 1.37 -1.73
N ILE A 16 2.89 1.12 -2.90
CA ILE A 16 1.64 1.73 -3.37
C ILE A 16 0.62 0.64 -3.68
N THR A 17 -0.66 0.89 -3.39
CA THR A 17 -1.73 -0.07 -3.70
C THR A 17 -2.34 0.15 -5.09
N GLU A 18 -3.04 -0.87 -5.60
CA GLU A 18 -3.78 -0.75 -6.87
C GLU A 18 -4.89 0.31 -6.80
N ASP A 19 -5.60 0.40 -5.67
CA ASP A 19 -6.63 1.43 -5.45
C ASP A 19 -6.04 2.84 -5.49
N GLU A 20 -4.82 3.01 -5.00
CA GLU A 20 -4.11 4.28 -5.01
C GLU A 20 -3.64 4.68 -6.40
N VAL A 21 -3.11 3.74 -7.18
CA VAL A 21 -2.76 3.97 -8.59
C VAL A 21 -4.03 4.31 -9.39
N THR A 22 -5.13 3.59 -9.14
CA THR A 22 -6.43 3.87 -9.75
C THR A 22 -6.93 5.26 -9.35
N TRP A 23 -6.78 5.64 -8.09
CA TRP A 23 -7.16 6.97 -7.62
C TRP A 23 -6.31 8.05 -8.30
N LEU A 24 -4.99 7.88 -8.39
CA LEU A 24 -4.10 8.82 -9.08
C LEU A 24 -4.51 9.02 -10.54
N THR A 25 -4.68 7.93 -11.29
CA THR A 25 -5.01 7.96 -12.72
C THR A 25 -6.37 8.60 -12.99
N ASN A 26 -7.36 8.39 -12.13
CA ASN A 26 -8.68 9.02 -12.23
C ASN A 26 -8.68 10.53 -11.94
N HIS A 27 -7.72 11.04 -11.16
CA HIS A 27 -7.67 12.44 -10.74
C HIS A 27 -6.62 13.28 -11.47
N LEU A 28 -5.85 12.71 -12.41
CA LEU A 28 -4.75 13.40 -13.12
C LEU A 28 -5.14 14.77 -13.68
N GLN A 29 -6.36 14.92 -14.22
CA GLN A 29 -6.84 16.17 -14.83
C GLN A 29 -7.10 17.29 -13.81
N THR A 30 -7.12 16.98 -12.51
CA THR A 30 -7.39 17.93 -11.43
C THR A 30 -6.14 18.37 -10.68
N PHE A 31 -4.98 17.76 -10.98
CA PHE A 31 -3.75 18.01 -10.27
C PHE A 31 -3.17 19.38 -10.62
N SER A 32 -2.65 20.04 -9.60
CA SER A 32 -1.74 21.16 -9.78
C SER A 32 -0.41 20.68 -10.38
N ARG A 33 0.37 21.60 -10.96
CA ARG A 33 1.68 21.25 -11.55
C ARG A 33 2.61 20.48 -10.59
N PRO A 34 2.73 20.84 -9.30
CA PRO A 34 3.55 20.07 -8.36
C PRO A 34 3.02 18.65 -8.12
N GLU A 35 1.70 18.48 -8.07
CA GLU A 35 1.07 17.17 -7.88
C GLU A 35 1.25 16.28 -9.10
N GLU A 36 1.12 16.82 -10.30
CA GLU A 36 1.40 16.11 -11.55
C GLU A 36 2.87 15.67 -11.62
N ALA A 37 3.80 16.56 -11.28
CA ALA A 37 5.22 16.22 -11.22
C ALA A 37 5.52 15.12 -10.18
N ALA A 38 4.83 15.14 -9.05
CA ALA A 38 4.95 14.11 -8.01
C ALA A 38 4.41 12.75 -8.50
N ALA A 39 3.25 12.73 -9.17
CA ALA A 39 2.67 11.52 -9.75
C ALA A 39 3.58 10.92 -10.84
N ILE A 40 4.16 11.75 -11.72
CA ILE A 40 5.12 11.30 -12.74
C ILE A 40 6.38 10.71 -12.08
N ARG A 41 6.91 11.38 -11.04
CA ARG A 41 8.06 10.87 -10.28
C ARG A 41 7.74 9.53 -9.64
N LEU A 42 6.53 9.36 -9.10
CA LEU A 42 6.09 8.11 -8.53
C LEU A 42 6.08 6.98 -9.56
N GLY A 43 5.55 7.23 -10.77
CA GLY A 43 5.56 6.26 -11.87
C GLY A 43 6.98 5.79 -12.23
N ARG A 44 7.95 6.72 -12.29
CA ARG A 44 9.37 6.35 -12.54
C ARG A 44 9.96 5.49 -11.43
N LEU A 45 9.64 5.79 -10.17
CA LEU A 45 10.11 4.97 -9.04
C LEU A 45 9.51 3.56 -9.07
N MET A 46 8.28 3.41 -9.58
CA MET A 46 7.67 2.11 -9.83
C MET A 46 8.41 1.35 -10.95
N ASP A 47 8.70 2.02 -12.07
CA ASP A 47 9.44 1.42 -13.19
C ASP A 47 10.86 0.99 -12.79
N GLU A 48 11.51 1.72 -11.87
CA GLU A 48 12.83 1.42 -11.31
C GLU A 48 12.82 0.34 -10.20
N GLY A 49 11.63 -0.13 -9.80
CA GLY A 49 11.46 -1.10 -8.71
C GLY A 49 11.75 -0.55 -7.30
N GLN A 50 11.87 0.78 -7.16
CA GLN A 50 12.05 1.45 -5.87
C GLN A 50 10.73 1.54 -5.09
N VAL A 51 9.60 1.58 -5.81
CA VAL A 51 8.26 1.50 -5.25
C VAL A 51 7.58 0.27 -5.84
N ASN A 52 6.96 -0.54 -5.00
CA ASN A 52 6.32 -1.78 -5.42
C ASN A 52 4.80 -1.72 -5.25
N LEU A 53 4.09 -2.41 -6.13
CA LEU A 53 2.66 -2.67 -5.95
C LEU A 53 2.46 -3.64 -4.78
N GLY A 54 1.55 -3.28 -3.88
CA GLY A 54 1.25 -4.10 -2.71
C GLY A 54 -0.11 -3.81 -2.08
N CYS A 55 -0.24 -4.16 -0.81
CA CYS A 55 -1.47 -3.95 -0.04
C CYS A 55 -1.16 -3.30 1.31
N ARG A 56 -2.10 -2.48 1.81
CA ARG A 56 -2.06 -1.98 3.18
C ARG A 56 -2.88 -2.89 4.07
N VAL A 57 -2.20 -3.66 4.92
CA VAL A 57 -2.86 -4.54 5.87
C VAL A 57 -3.17 -3.76 7.13
N SER A 58 -4.45 -3.68 7.51
CA SER A 58 -4.83 -3.07 8.79
C SER A 58 -4.21 -3.83 9.95
N GLU A 59 -3.78 -3.15 11.01
CA GLU A 59 -3.22 -3.78 12.22
C GLU A 59 -4.18 -4.83 12.81
N ARG A 60 -5.49 -4.61 12.73
CA ARG A 60 -6.51 -5.57 13.19
C ARG A 60 -6.42 -6.92 12.47
N TRP A 61 -6.11 -6.91 11.18
CA TRP A 61 -5.90 -8.14 10.40
C TRP A 61 -4.63 -8.86 10.81
N LEU A 62 -3.56 -8.11 11.10
CA LEU A 62 -2.30 -8.67 11.59
C LEU A 62 -2.50 -9.34 12.96
N HIS A 63 -3.17 -8.67 13.90
CA HIS A 63 -3.49 -9.23 15.22
C HIS A 63 -4.36 -10.49 15.13
N HIS A 64 -5.38 -10.51 14.27
CA HIS A 64 -6.21 -11.72 14.09
C HIS A 64 -5.39 -12.88 13.52
N ARG A 65 -4.42 -12.61 12.64
CA ARG A 65 -3.58 -13.65 12.06
C ARG A 65 -2.52 -14.17 13.04
N GLU A 66 -1.96 -13.31 13.88
CA GLU A 66 -1.11 -13.74 15.00
C GLU A 66 -1.89 -14.63 15.97
N VAL A 67 -3.10 -14.23 16.36
CA VAL A 67 -3.97 -15.07 17.20
C VAL A 67 -4.25 -16.43 16.52
N LEU A 68 -4.52 -16.49 15.22
CA LEU A 68 -4.68 -17.78 14.55
C LEU A 68 -3.39 -18.62 14.51
N VAL A 69 -2.22 -18.01 14.32
CA VAL A 69 -0.94 -18.75 14.30
C VAL A 69 -0.59 -19.28 15.69
N ASP A 70 -0.81 -18.47 16.73
CA ASP A 70 -0.50 -18.84 18.12
C ASP A 70 -1.54 -19.77 18.75
N TRP A 71 -2.81 -19.69 18.33
CA TRP A 71 -3.89 -20.53 18.87
C TRP A 71 -4.17 -21.81 18.06
N ILE A 72 -3.41 -22.11 17.00
CA ILE A 72 -3.36 -23.48 16.43
C ILE A 72 -2.44 -24.35 17.32
N GLU A 73 -2.79 -24.45 18.60
CA GLU A 73 -2.42 -25.59 19.44
C GLU A 73 -3.30 -26.77 18.97
N PRO A 74 -2.75 -27.96 18.70
CA PRO A 74 -3.41 -28.91 17.81
C PRO A 74 -4.63 -29.52 18.51
N LEU A 75 -5.82 -29.24 17.96
CA LEU A 75 -7.02 -30.07 18.14
C LEU A 75 -6.81 -31.43 17.45
N GLY A 76 -5.82 -32.17 17.94
CA GLY A 76 -5.24 -33.32 17.26
C GLY A 76 -4.24 -34.08 18.13
N ARG A 77 -4.54 -34.30 19.41
CA ARG A 77 -4.05 -35.48 20.14
C ARG A 77 -5.23 -36.30 20.62
N HIS A 78 -5.90 -36.96 19.67
CA HIS A 78 -6.53 -38.23 19.96
C HIS A 78 -5.45 -39.31 20.06
N ARG A 79 -5.13 -39.72 21.28
CA ARG A 79 -4.93 -41.12 21.66
C ARG A 79 -5.20 -41.26 23.16
#